data_AF-A0A3M1LFL8-F1
#
_entry.id   AF-A0A3M1LFL8-F1
#
_cell.length_a   1.000
_cell.length_b   1.000
_cell.length_c   1.000
_cell.angle_alpha   90.00
_cell.angle_beta   90.00
_cell.angle_gamma   90.00
#
_symmetry.space_group_name_H-M   'P 1'
#
loop_
_entity.id
_entity.type
_entity.pdbx_description
1 polymer ?
#
loop_
_entity_poly.entity_id
_entity_poly.type
_entity_poly.pdbx_seq_one_letter_code
_entity_poly.pdbx_strand_id
1 'polypeptide(L)'
;DPTGSHRPGLGPAHRPVRGGRPLVSALHRLLRCLRAQRLGHRPGGADPLRRLAGADHRLAEAPWRRTNAYDFQDANLWKDLNSKFVLLLYRDYRATGDRSLVEAGWPAVQAALDYLKGFDRDGDGLPENDGLPDQTYDTWPMRGASAYCGGLWMAALEAAVEMARLVGDGTAARRYADWLTQAQASYEARLWNGRYYDYDTDGSHHDSLMADQLAGQWYADLCGLPPIVPDDHVRSALEAIYRANVLSFAGGQMGAVNGTRPDGSVDRSADQAEEVWTGVTYGLAAWRTAWGVYHVTYETGGLWFRTPEAWDEQGRFRASMYMRPGAIWAMEWVLSGGGPSLNTP
;
A
#
# COMPACT_ATOMS: atom_id res chain seq x y z
N ASP A 1 -36.33 -66.16 -17.91
CA ASP A 1 -35.37 -65.43 -18.76
C ASP A 1 -34.20 -64.92 -17.94
N PRO A 2 -32.96 -65.14 -18.38
CA PRO A 2 -31.79 -65.09 -17.53
C PRO A 2 -31.13 -63.71 -17.44
N THR A 3 -30.64 -63.42 -16.23
CA THR A 3 -29.38 -62.71 -15.87
C THR A 3 -28.93 -61.47 -16.66
N GLY A 4 -28.92 -60.33 -15.98
CA GLY A 4 -28.16 -59.13 -16.38
C GLY A 4 -28.03 -58.13 -15.22
N SER A 5 -26.94 -58.22 -14.47
CA SER A 5 -26.58 -57.34 -13.35
C SER A 5 -26.00 -56.00 -13.83
N HIS A 6 -26.49 -54.87 -13.33
CA HIS A 6 -25.73 -53.61 -13.30
C HIS A 6 -25.93 -52.85 -11.98
N ARG A 7 -24.83 -52.70 -11.24
CA ARG A 7 -24.68 -51.79 -10.09
C ARG A 7 -24.47 -50.34 -10.58
N PRO A 8 -24.84 -49.32 -9.79
CA PRO A 8 -24.66 -47.92 -10.15
C PRO A 8 -23.20 -47.47 -10.00
N GLY A 9 -22.70 -46.75 -11.01
CA GLY A 9 -21.33 -46.24 -11.08
C GLY A 9 -21.07 -45.07 -10.14
N LEU A 10 -19.92 -45.16 -9.46
CA LEU A 10 -19.28 -44.12 -8.66
C LEU A 10 -18.98 -42.87 -9.52
N GLY A 11 -19.42 -41.70 -9.06
CA GLY A 11 -18.98 -40.41 -9.61
C GLY A 11 -17.50 -40.16 -9.30
N PRO A 12 -16.77 -39.41 -10.15
CA PRO A 12 -15.35 -39.20 -9.97
C PRO A 12 -15.08 -38.26 -8.78
N ALA A 13 -14.16 -38.70 -7.93
CA ALA A 13 -13.67 -37.97 -6.77
C ALA A 13 -13.06 -36.61 -7.15
N HIS A 14 -13.41 -35.58 -6.36
CA HIS A 14 -12.73 -34.29 -6.35
C HIS A 14 -11.23 -34.48 -6.06
N ARG A 15 -10.37 -34.09 -7.01
CA ARG A 15 -8.95 -33.84 -6.74
C ARG A 15 -8.81 -32.39 -6.26
N PRO A 16 -8.12 -32.12 -5.13
CA PRO A 16 -7.75 -30.76 -4.78
C PRO A 16 -6.67 -30.27 -5.75
N VAL A 17 -6.92 -29.14 -6.39
CA VAL A 17 -5.94 -28.43 -7.22
C VAL A 17 -4.87 -27.87 -6.28
N ARG A 18 -3.65 -28.40 -6.34
CA ARG A 18 -2.46 -27.84 -5.67
C ARG A 18 -2.08 -26.50 -6.33
N GLY A 19 -2.71 -25.41 -5.90
CA GLY A 19 -2.44 -24.04 -6.35
C GLY A 19 -1.34 -23.34 -5.54
N GLY A 20 -0.08 -23.80 -5.65
CA GLY A 20 1.07 -23.13 -4.98
C GLY A 20 2.30 -22.93 -5.86
N ARG A 21 2.30 -23.41 -7.11
CA ARG A 21 3.46 -23.38 -8.01
C ARG A 21 3.59 -22.17 -8.96
N PRO A 22 2.52 -21.45 -9.38
CA PRO A 22 2.65 -20.36 -10.36
C PRO A 22 3.32 -19.10 -9.78
N LEU A 23 2.96 -18.73 -8.54
CA LEU A 23 3.43 -17.51 -7.87
C LEU A 23 4.93 -17.56 -7.55
N VAL A 24 5.38 -18.66 -6.98
CA VAL A 24 6.81 -18.93 -6.73
C VAL A 24 7.61 -18.86 -8.04
N SER A 25 7.04 -19.32 -9.16
CA SER A 25 7.69 -19.26 -10.48
C SER A 25 7.79 -17.85 -11.04
N ALA A 26 6.83 -16.96 -10.77
CA ALA A 26 6.86 -15.56 -11.16
C ALA A 26 7.86 -14.76 -10.33
N LEU A 27 7.88 -14.95 -9.01
CA LEU A 27 8.85 -14.33 -8.10
C LEU A 27 10.29 -14.77 -8.41
N HIS A 28 10.52 -16.06 -8.67
CA HIS A 28 11.83 -16.54 -9.13
C HIS A 28 12.26 -16.00 -10.50
N ARG A 29 11.33 -15.56 -11.35
CA ARG A 29 11.64 -14.90 -12.62
C ARG A 29 11.97 -13.43 -12.41
N LEU A 30 11.23 -12.74 -11.53
CA LEU A 30 11.52 -11.37 -11.12
C LEU A 30 12.91 -11.28 -10.47
N LEU A 31 13.20 -12.15 -9.50
CA LEU A 31 14.52 -12.25 -8.85
C LEU A 31 15.64 -12.63 -9.82
N ARG A 32 15.35 -13.44 -10.85
CA ARG A 32 16.31 -13.73 -11.93
C ARG A 32 16.54 -12.54 -12.86
N CYS A 33 15.51 -11.76 -13.20
CA CYS A 33 15.66 -10.52 -13.95
C CYS A 33 16.50 -9.51 -13.17
N LEU A 34 16.24 -9.34 -11.87
CA LEU A 34 17.04 -8.49 -10.99
C LEU A 34 18.52 -8.96 -10.93
N ARG A 35 18.78 -10.28 -10.86
CA ARG A 35 20.15 -10.81 -10.94
C ARG A 35 20.81 -10.64 -12.31
N ALA A 36 20.08 -10.77 -13.41
CA ALA A 36 20.62 -10.61 -14.76
C ALA A 36 21.04 -9.16 -15.06
N GLN A 37 20.39 -8.18 -14.43
CA GLN A 37 20.75 -6.77 -14.53
C GLN A 37 22.11 -6.42 -13.88
N ARG A 38 22.69 -7.28 -13.02
CA ARG A 38 24.10 -7.14 -12.56
C ARG A 38 25.12 -7.27 -13.70
N LEU A 39 24.79 -7.93 -14.80
CA LEU A 39 25.75 -8.32 -15.84
C LEU A 39 25.68 -7.45 -17.12
N GLY A 40 24.70 -6.55 -17.21
CA GLY A 40 24.50 -5.68 -18.38
C GLY A 40 25.19 -4.32 -18.24
N HIS A 41 26.49 -4.25 -18.53
CA HIS A 41 27.29 -3.03 -18.41
C HIS A 41 27.08 -2.07 -19.60
N ARG A 42 26.79 -0.79 -19.33
CA ARG A 42 27.07 0.36 -20.21
C ARG A 42 27.70 1.47 -19.35
N PRO A 43 28.80 2.10 -19.76
CA PRO A 43 29.42 3.19 -18.99
C PRO A 43 28.65 4.50 -19.26
N GLY A 44 28.16 5.16 -18.20
CA GLY A 44 27.63 6.54 -18.28
C GLY A 44 26.27 6.84 -17.64
N GLY A 45 25.68 5.94 -16.85
CA GLY A 45 24.41 6.19 -16.13
C GLY A 45 24.55 5.94 -14.62
N ALA A 46 23.69 6.58 -13.82
CA ALA A 46 23.68 6.52 -12.35
C ALA A 46 23.89 5.11 -11.76
N ASP A 47 24.53 5.10 -10.58
CA ASP A 47 25.04 3.94 -9.83
C ASP A 47 24.12 2.69 -9.91
N PRO A 48 24.61 1.53 -10.39
CA PRO A 48 23.83 0.29 -10.51
C PRO A 48 23.21 -0.19 -9.20
N LEU A 49 23.71 0.23 -8.04
CA LEU A 49 23.09 -0.09 -6.74
C LEU A 49 21.71 0.58 -6.57
N ARG A 50 21.49 1.77 -7.13
CA ARG A 50 20.18 2.48 -7.05
C ARG A 50 19.07 1.76 -7.83
N ARG A 51 19.40 1.15 -8.98
CA ARG A 51 18.41 0.40 -9.80
C ARG A 51 18.02 -0.95 -9.22
N LEU A 52 18.84 -1.52 -8.34
CA LEU A 52 18.63 -2.85 -7.77
C LEU A 52 17.86 -2.82 -6.44
N ALA A 53 17.75 -1.65 -5.81
CA ALA A 53 17.24 -1.52 -4.46
C ALA A 53 15.91 -0.75 -4.35
N GLY A 54 15.53 0.03 -5.38
CA GLY A 54 14.18 0.59 -5.51
C GLY A 54 13.23 -0.39 -6.19
N ALA A 55 12.04 -0.57 -5.64
CA ALA A 55 11.00 -1.36 -6.30
C ALA A 55 10.54 -0.68 -7.61
N ASP A 56 10.34 -1.47 -8.66
CA ASP A 56 9.96 -0.96 -9.98
C ASP A 56 8.51 -0.43 -10.00
N HIS A 57 8.28 0.73 -10.64
CA HIS A 57 6.96 1.37 -10.70
C HIS A 57 6.02 0.76 -11.75
N ARG A 58 6.49 0.48 -12.97
CA ARG A 58 5.69 -0.12 -14.07
C ARG A 58 6.49 -0.97 -15.05
N LEU A 59 5.82 -1.99 -15.62
CA LEU A 59 6.33 -2.82 -16.73
C LEU A 59 6.03 -2.15 -18.09
N ALA A 60 7.00 -2.13 -19.01
CA ALA A 60 6.92 -1.43 -20.31
C ALA A 60 6.25 -2.26 -21.43
N GLU A 61 6.23 -1.70 -22.65
CA GLU A 61 5.91 -2.38 -23.94
C GLU A 61 6.72 -3.67 -24.18
N ALA A 62 7.82 -3.87 -23.43
CA ALA A 62 8.48 -5.16 -23.28
C ALA A 62 8.33 -5.69 -21.84
N PRO A 63 7.14 -6.23 -21.48
CA PRO A 63 6.86 -6.64 -20.12
C PRO A 63 7.91 -7.63 -19.61
N TRP A 64 8.28 -7.49 -18.34
CA TRP A 64 9.26 -8.32 -17.63
C TRP A 64 10.71 -8.25 -18.14
N ARG A 65 11.00 -7.49 -19.21
CA ARG A 65 12.36 -7.27 -19.73
C ARG A 65 12.87 -5.85 -19.49
N ARG A 66 12.00 -4.85 -19.72
CA ARG A 66 12.26 -3.44 -19.42
C ARG A 66 11.29 -2.99 -18.35
N THR A 67 11.81 -2.86 -17.13
CA THR A 67 11.08 -2.33 -15.99
C THR A 67 11.27 -0.81 -15.91
N ASN A 68 10.56 -0.14 -14.98
CA ASN A 68 10.53 1.32 -14.86
C ASN A 68 10.21 2.03 -16.18
N ALA A 69 9.10 1.63 -16.80
CA ALA A 69 8.60 2.25 -18.02
C ALA A 69 8.04 3.65 -17.80
N TYR A 70 7.59 3.92 -16.58
CA TYR A 70 7.08 5.23 -16.17
C TYR A 70 8.24 6.21 -16.06
N ASP A 71 8.07 7.36 -16.70
CA ASP A 71 9.09 8.39 -16.86
C ASP A 71 8.60 9.81 -16.51
N PHE A 72 7.37 9.93 -15.96
CA PHE A 72 6.85 11.22 -15.50
C PHE A 72 7.57 11.73 -14.23
N GLN A 73 7.89 10.84 -13.29
CA GLN A 73 8.75 11.10 -12.13
C GLN A 73 9.83 10.02 -12.01
N ASP A 74 10.92 10.32 -11.28
CA ASP A 74 11.95 9.32 -10.95
C ASP A 74 11.50 8.45 -9.77
N ALA A 75 10.94 7.28 -10.10
CA ALA A 75 10.45 6.33 -9.10
C ALA A 75 11.55 5.74 -8.20
N ASN A 76 12.83 5.86 -8.58
CA ASN A 76 13.94 5.37 -7.72
C ASN A 76 14.09 6.20 -6.44
N LEU A 77 13.52 7.41 -6.41
CA LEU A 77 13.52 8.30 -5.26
C LEU A 77 12.28 8.14 -4.39
N TRP A 78 11.33 7.29 -4.79
CA TRP A 78 10.04 7.21 -4.11
C TRP A 78 10.14 6.55 -2.74
N LYS A 79 9.45 7.14 -1.76
CA LYS A 79 9.50 6.72 -0.35
C LYS A 79 8.46 5.67 0.03
N ASP A 80 7.45 5.44 -0.82
CA ASP A 80 6.37 4.50 -0.54
C ASP A 80 6.55 3.11 -1.18
N LEU A 81 7.25 3.01 -2.31
CA LEU A 81 7.36 1.77 -3.10
C LEU A 81 8.00 0.61 -2.32
N ASN A 82 9.09 0.86 -1.61
CA ASN A 82 9.80 -0.17 -0.87
C ASN A 82 8.98 -0.68 0.32
N SER A 83 8.35 0.23 1.09
CA SER A 83 7.43 -0.15 2.17
C SER A 83 6.24 -0.96 1.64
N LYS A 84 5.61 -0.50 0.54
CA LYS A 84 4.51 -1.22 -0.10
C LYS A 84 4.92 -2.61 -0.61
N PHE A 85 6.13 -2.76 -1.15
CA PHE A 85 6.64 -4.05 -1.59
C PHE A 85 6.72 -5.05 -0.43
N VAL A 86 7.28 -4.62 0.71
CA VAL A 86 7.41 -5.45 1.92
C VAL A 86 6.02 -5.82 2.45
N LEU A 87 5.11 -4.85 2.53
CA LEU A 87 3.73 -5.03 2.97
C LEU A 87 2.93 -5.97 2.06
N LEU A 88 3.07 -5.85 0.73
CA LEU A 88 2.43 -6.74 -0.24
C LEU A 88 2.91 -8.18 -0.08
N LEU A 89 4.22 -8.39 0.08
CA LEU A 89 4.77 -9.73 0.28
C LEU A 89 4.23 -10.37 1.56
N TYR A 90 4.20 -9.62 2.66
CA TYR A 90 3.67 -10.12 3.93
C TYR A 90 2.17 -10.37 3.88
N ARG A 91 1.39 -9.47 3.26
CA ARG A 91 -0.04 -9.66 3.02
C ARG A 91 -0.32 -10.93 2.22
N ASP A 92 0.44 -11.17 1.15
CA ASP A 92 0.25 -12.36 0.31
C ASP A 92 0.60 -13.64 1.07
N TYR A 93 1.62 -13.61 1.92
CA TYR A 93 1.90 -14.69 2.88
C TYR A 93 0.73 -14.90 3.84
N ARG A 94 0.21 -13.83 4.48
CA ARG A 94 -0.93 -13.92 5.40
C ARG A 94 -2.18 -14.46 4.73
N ALA A 95 -2.40 -14.12 3.46
CA ALA A 95 -3.55 -14.59 2.70
C ALA A 95 -3.46 -16.06 2.29
N THR A 96 -2.25 -16.57 2.06
CA THR A 96 -2.04 -17.91 1.47
C THR A 96 -1.47 -18.94 2.45
N GLY A 97 -0.84 -18.50 3.53
CA GLY A 97 0.01 -19.32 4.39
C GLY A 97 1.32 -19.79 3.73
N ASP A 98 1.63 -19.34 2.50
CA ASP A 98 2.78 -19.83 1.74
C ASP A 98 4.09 -19.17 2.21
N ARG A 99 4.72 -19.81 3.20
CA ARG A 99 6.02 -19.40 3.74
C ARG A 99 7.13 -19.30 2.67
N SER A 100 7.03 -20.04 1.56
CA SER A 100 8.06 -19.98 0.52
C SER A 100 8.12 -18.62 -0.19
N LEU A 101 7.04 -17.84 -0.15
CA LEU A 101 7.02 -16.46 -0.63
C LEU A 101 7.96 -15.59 0.21
N VAL A 102 7.86 -15.69 1.54
CA VAL A 102 8.72 -14.95 2.49
C VAL A 102 10.17 -15.39 2.33
N GLU A 103 10.44 -16.69 2.30
CA GLU A 103 11.80 -17.22 2.18
C GLU A 103 12.49 -16.79 0.87
N ALA A 104 11.76 -16.82 -0.25
CA ALA A 104 12.28 -16.38 -1.53
C ALA A 104 12.44 -14.86 -1.62
N GLY A 105 11.52 -14.10 -1.01
CA GLY A 105 11.52 -12.64 -1.02
C GLY A 105 12.45 -12.00 0.01
N TRP A 106 12.89 -12.74 1.03
CA TRP A 106 13.62 -12.19 2.18
C TRP A 106 14.83 -11.32 1.81
N PRO A 107 15.74 -11.73 0.90
CA PRO A 107 16.86 -10.87 0.52
C PRO A 107 16.43 -9.55 -0.14
N ALA A 108 15.30 -9.54 -0.86
CA ALA A 108 14.75 -8.34 -1.47
C ALA A 108 14.09 -7.43 -0.43
N VAL A 109 13.42 -8.00 0.59
CA VAL A 109 12.90 -7.25 1.74
C VAL A 109 14.02 -6.51 2.45
N GLN A 110 15.13 -7.19 2.76
CA GLN A 110 16.28 -6.57 3.43
C GLN A 110 16.84 -5.41 2.59
N ALA A 111 17.07 -5.64 1.28
CA ALA A 111 17.59 -4.61 0.39
C ALA A 111 16.64 -3.41 0.27
N ALA A 112 15.32 -3.63 0.20
CA ALA A 112 14.33 -2.58 0.10
C ALA A 112 14.30 -1.69 1.35
N LEU A 113 14.33 -2.30 2.55
CA LEU A 113 14.33 -1.57 3.82
C LEU A 113 15.65 -0.84 4.06
N ASP A 114 16.79 -1.48 3.77
CA ASP A 114 18.11 -0.85 3.91
C ASP A 114 18.26 0.35 2.96
N TYR A 115 17.73 0.26 1.74
CA TYR A 115 17.69 1.38 0.81
C TYR A 115 16.80 2.52 1.29
N LEU A 116 15.58 2.20 1.75
CA LEU A 116 14.64 3.21 2.21
C LEU A 116 15.15 3.90 3.49
N LYS A 117 15.81 3.16 4.40
CA LYS A 117 16.48 3.71 5.58
C LYS A 117 17.57 4.73 5.23
N GLY A 118 18.16 4.63 4.05
CA GLY A 118 19.13 5.62 3.55
C GLY A 118 18.54 7.02 3.30
N PHE A 119 17.20 7.14 3.28
CA PHE A 119 16.50 8.42 3.21
C PHE A 119 16.09 8.98 4.56
N ASP A 120 16.47 8.35 5.68
CA ASP A 120 16.44 8.99 7.00
C ASP A 120 17.78 9.72 7.17
N ARG A 121 17.76 11.03 6.91
CA ARG A 121 18.93 11.91 6.88
C ARG A 121 19.08 12.71 8.16
N ASP A 122 18.01 12.91 8.93
CA ASP A 122 18.06 13.59 10.22
C ASP A 122 18.26 12.63 11.41
N GLY A 123 18.19 11.33 11.16
CA GLY A 123 18.49 10.26 12.11
C GLY A 123 17.34 9.99 13.07
N ASP A 124 16.11 10.42 12.77
CA ASP A 124 14.94 10.27 13.64
C ASP A 124 14.19 8.93 13.50
N GLY A 125 14.60 8.08 12.55
CA GLY A 125 13.99 6.78 12.27
C GLY A 125 12.98 6.78 11.12
N LEU A 126 12.66 7.93 10.50
CA LEU A 126 11.69 8.07 9.42
C LEU A 126 12.37 8.48 8.10
N PRO A 127 11.98 7.90 6.95
CA PRO A 127 12.48 8.37 5.66
C PRO A 127 11.85 9.74 5.32
N GLU A 128 12.65 10.74 4.97
CA GLU A 128 12.11 12.07 4.61
C GLU A 128 11.78 12.20 3.13
N ASN A 129 10.59 12.71 2.84
CA ASN A 129 10.18 13.18 1.52
C ASN A 129 10.93 14.47 1.14
N ASP A 130 11.23 14.63 -0.15
CA ASP A 130 12.16 15.65 -0.66
C ASP A 130 11.52 17.00 -1.05
N GLY A 131 10.23 17.21 -0.79
CA GLY A 131 9.48 18.35 -1.33
C GLY A 131 9.23 18.23 -2.84
N LEU A 132 9.44 17.03 -3.37
CA LEU A 132 9.11 16.60 -4.73
C LEU A 132 8.04 15.50 -4.65
N PRO A 133 7.26 15.23 -5.71
CA PRO A 133 6.36 14.09 -5.73
C PRO A 133 7.14 12.76 -5.82
N ASP A 134 7.57 12.29 -4.66
CA ASP A 134 8.37 11.08 -4.45
C ASP A 134 7.55 9.95 -3.82
N GLN A 135 6.29 9.84 -4.24
CA GLN A 135 5.35 8.79 -3.83
C GLN A 135 4.14 8.78 -4.78
N THR A 136 3.17 7.88 -4.56
CA THR A 136 2.05 7.64 -5.49
C THR A 136 1.19 8.86 -5.85
N TYR A 137 1.06 9.85 -4.97
CA TYR A 137 0.50 11.17 -5.23
C TYR A 137 1.57 12.01 -5.93
N ASP A 138 1.83 11.62 -7.18
CA ASP A 138 2.95 12.06 -8.01
C ASP A 138 2.85 13.50 -8.56
N THR A 139 1.87 14.27 -8.09
CA THR A 139 1.83 15.74 -8.22
C THR A 139 1.48 16.47 -6.92
N TRP A 140 1.36 15.77 -5.78
CA TRP A 140 1.15 16.35 -4.45
C TRP A 140 2.43 16.17 -3.60
N PRO A 141 3.30 17.18 -3.51
CA PRO A 141 4.60 17.04 -2.86
C PRO A 141 4.48 16.94 -1.34
N MET A 142 5.20 15.99 -0.75
CA MET A 142 5.43 15.88 0.69
C MET A 142 6.86 16.36 1.02
N ARG A 143 7.09 16.90 2.21
CA ARG A 143 8.42 17.34 2.66
C ARG A 143 8.69 16.98 4.13
N GLY A 144 9.87 16.42 4.38
CA GLY A 144 10.22 15.91 5.70
C GLY A 144 9.56 14.56 5.94
N ALA A 145 9.35 14.19 7.20
CA ALA A 145 8.51 13.03 7.53
C ALA A 145 7.04 13.32 7.15
N SER A 146 6.36 12.34 6.54
CA SER A 146 4.92 12.42 6.19
C SER A 146 4.12 11.32 6.86
N ALA A 147 2.83 11.60 7.12
CA ALA A 147 1.94 10.60 7.71
C ALA A 147 1.83 9.35 6.82
N TYR A 148 1.67 9.57 5.52
CA TYR A 148 1.51 8.49 4.55
C TYR A 148 2.77 7.61 4.41
N CYS A 149 3.94 8.19 4.07
CA CYS A 149 5.15 7.38 3.89
C CYS A 149 5.71 6.85 5.21
N GLY A 150 5.66 7.66 6.28
CA GLY A 150 6.09 7.27 7.62
C GLY A 150 5.25 6.12 8.19
N GLY A 151 3.92 6.19 8.05
CA GLY A 151 3.03 5.11 8.48
C GLY A 151 3.28 3.82 7.70
N LEU A 152 3.44 3.90 6.37
CA LEU A 152 3.79 2.74 5.55
C LEU A 152 5.13 2.14 5.95
N TRP A 153 6.13 2.97 6.27
CA TRP A 153 7.43 2.54 6.76
C TRP A 153 7.32 1.76 8.08
N MET A 154 6.60 2.28 9.07
CA MET A 154 6.40 1.59 10.35
C MET A 154 5.70 0.24 10.17
N ALA A 155 4.64 0.19 9.36
CA ALA A 155 3.95 -1.07 9.07
C ALA A 155 4.85 -2.07 8.33
N ALA A 156 5.70 -1.61 7.42
CA ALA A 156 6.66 -2.46 6.72
C ALA A 156 7.74 -3.01 7.67
N LEU A 157 8.18 -2.22 8.66
CA LEU A 157 9.10 -2.69 9.70
C LEU A 157 8.45 -3.76 10.58
N GLU A 158 7.21 -3.56 11.02
CA GLU A 158 6.44 -4.60 11.75
C GLU A 158 6.35 -5.91 10.94
N ALA A 159 5.95 -5.81 9.66
CA ALA A 159 5.91 -6.96 8.77
C ALA A 159 7.28 -7.64 8.63
N ALA A 160 8.36 -6.86 8.57
CA ALA A 160 9.72 -7.38 8.45
C ALA A 160 10.23 -8.06 9.72
N VAL A 161 9.81 -7.61 10.91
CA VAL A 161 10.09 -8.30 12.18
C VAL A 161 9.48 -9.70 12.16
N GLU A 162 8.21 -9.83 11.74
CA GLU A 162 7.55 -11.13 11.62
C GLU A 162 8.19 -12.01 10.55
N MET A 163 8.49 -11.46 9.37
CA MET A 163 9.19 -12.20 8.31
C MET A 163 10.59 -12.67 8.74
N ALA A 164 11.34 -11.84 9.47
CA ALA A 164 12.64 -12.22 10.03
C ALA A 164 12.53 -13.42 10.98
N ARG A 165 11.52 -13.42 11.86
CA ARG A 165 11.24 -14.55 12.77
C ARG A 165 10.90 -15.81 11.99
N LEU A 166 10.09 -15.70 10.93
CA LEU A 166 9.73 -16.84 10.08
C LEU A 166 10.96 -17.49 9.45
N VAL A 167 11.90 -16.70 8.91
CA VAL A 167 13.12 -17.23 8.27
C VAL A 167 14.27 -17.54 9.25
N GLY A 168 14.10 -17.27 10.54
CA GLY A 168 15.10 -17.52 11.58
C GLY A 168 16.23 -16.48 11.66
N ASP A 169 16.05 -15.29 11.08
CA ASP A 169 17.03 -14.19 11.11
C ASP A 169 16.81 -13.29 12.34
N GLY A 170 17.24 -13.77 13.50
CA GLY A 170 17.09 -13.04 14.77
C GLY A 170 17.86 -11.71 14.85
N THR A 171 18.89 -11.52 14.01
CA THR A 171 19.64 -10.27 13.94
C THR A 171 18.84 -9.20 13.20
N ALA A 172 18.27 -9.55 12.05
CA ALA A 172 17.39 -8.63 11.32
C ALA A 172 16.12 -8.31 12.12
N ALA A 173 15.53 -9.30 12.80
CA ALA A 173 14.36 -9.07 13.65
C ALA A 173 14.59 -7.99 14.71
N ARG A 174 15.74 -8.05 15.42
CA ARG A 174 16.10 -7.03 16.41
C ARG A 174 16.33 -5.66 15.75
N ARG A 175 17.10 -5.62 14.66
CA ARG A 175 17.39 -4.38 13.92
C ARG A 175 16.12 -3.65 13.49
N TYR A 176 15.15 -4.37 12.93
CA TYR A 176 13.90 -3.76 12.48
C TYR A 176 12.99 -3.36 13.63
N ALA A 177 12.99 -4.10 14.75
CA ALA A 177 12.27 -3.70 15.95
C ALA A 177 12.85 -2.43 16.58
N ASP A 178 14.18 -2.27 16.58
CA ASP A 178 14.86 -1.07 17.07
C ASP A 178 14.51 0.15 16.18
N TRP A 179 14.57 -0.01 14.85
CA TRP A 179 14.16 1.04 13.91
C TRP A 179 12.69 1.41 14.07
N LEU A 180 11.82 0.42 14.27
CA LEU A 180 10.40 0.65 14.45
C LEU A 180 10.13 1.46 15.72
N THR A 181 10.74 1.07 16.84
CA THR A 181 10.57 1.77 18.12
C THR A 181 10.97 3.24 18.00
N GLN A 182 12.06 3.51 17.29
CA GLN A 182 12.51 4.87 17.02
C GLN A 182 11.53 5.62 16.11
N ALA A 183 11.13 5.00 14.99
CA ALA A 183 10.20 5.57 14.03
C ALA A 183 8.85 5.92 14.67
N GLN A 184 8.30 5.03 15.50
CA GLN A 184 7.04 5.26 16.23
C GLN A 184 7.13 6.47 17.16
N ALA A 185 8.21 6.57 17.92
CA ALA A 185 8.42 7.71 18.80
C ALA A 185 8.51 9.03 18.03
N SER A 186 9.23 9.05 16.90
CA SER A 186 9.33 10.25 16.06
C SER A 186 8.01 10.59 15.37
N TYR A 187 7.32 9.59 14.81
CA TYR A 187 6.07 9.75 14.08
C TYR A 187 4.99 10.39 14.97
N GLU A 188 4.81 9.86 16.18
CA GLU A 188 3.89 10.45 17.16
C GLU A 188 4.30 11.87 17.54
N ALA A 189 5.57 12.08 17.87
CA ALA A 189 6.04 13.39 18.34
C ALA A 189 5.96 14.48 17.28
N ARG A 190 6.17 14.14 16.01
CA ARG A 190 6.29 15.10 14.91
C ARG A 190 4.98 15.35 14.16
N LEU A 191 4.09 14.36 14.06
CA LEU A 191 2.92 14.44 13.19
C LEU A 191 1.60 14.50 13.96
N TRP A 192 1.51 13.95 15.17
CA TRP A 192 0.25 13.99 15.92
C TRP A 192 -0.03 15.41 16.45
N ASN A 193 -1.11 16.03 15.95
CA ASN A 193 -1.51 17.39 16.35
C ASN A 193 -2.56 17.44 17.47
N GLY A 194 -2.89 16.29 18.08
CA GLY A 194 -3.94 16.16 19.09
C GLY A 194 -5.32 15.78 18.54
N ARG A 195 -5.50 15.72 17.21
CA ARG A 195 -6.75 15.30 16.56
C ARG A 195 -6.54 14.35 15.38
N TYR A 196 -5.53 14.60 14.56
CA TYR A 196 -5.15 13.79 13.42
C TYR A 196 -3.62 13.89 13.21
N TYR A 197 -3.09 13.13 12.26
CA TYR A 197 -1.68 13.26 11.85
C TYR A 197 -1.57 14.28 10.74
N ASP A 198 -0.74 15.30 10.95
CA ASP A 198 -0.36 16.28 9.94
C ASP A 198 0.14 15.56 8.66
N TYR A 199 -0.16 16.13 7.50
CA TYR A 199 0.22 15.60 6.19
C TYR A 199 1.73 15.33 6.10
N ASP A 200 2.53 16.32 6.50
CA ASP A 200 3.97 16.22 6.63
C ASP A 200 4.51 17.17 7.71
N THR A 201 5.83 17.33 7.79
CA THR A 201 6.48 18.14 8.85
C THR A 201 7.00 19.48 8.35
N ASP A 202 7.39 19.57 7.09
CA ASP A 202 8.15 20.72 6.56
C ASP A 202 7.48 21.40 5.35
N GLY A 203 6.32 20.91 4.91
CA GLY A 203 5.56 21.44 3.80
C GLY A 203 4.81 22.73 4.14
N SER A 204 4.45 23.53 3.13
CA SER A 204 3.63 24.74 3.36
C SER A 204 2.18 24.42 3.73
N HIS A 205 1.72 23.21 3.41
CA HIS A 205 0.39 22.67 3.71
C HIS A 205 0.50 21.47 4.67
N HIS A 206 1.52 21.48 5.54
CA HIS A 206 1.85 20.36 6.44
C HIS A 206 0.67 19.91 7.32
N ASP A 207 -0.22 20.82 7.69
CA ASP A 207 -1.40 20.59 8.53
C ASP A 207 -2.65 20.13 7.75
N SER A 208 -2.53 19.85 6.44
CA SER A 208 -3.63 19.27 5.65
C SER A 208 -4.05 17.92 6.21
N LEU A 209 -5.36 17.72 6.32
CA LEU A 209 -5.95 16.45 6.69
C LEU A 209 -6.05 15.56 5.45
N MET A 210 -5.12 14.62 5.35
CA MET A 210 -5.05 13.66 4.26
C MET A 210 -5.96 12.47 4.51
N ALA A 211 -6.77 12.09 3.51
CA ALA A 211 -7.63 10.92 3.56
C ALA A 211 -6.84 9.63 3.82
N ASP A 212 -5.64 9.51 3.27
CA ASP A 212 -4.81 8.30 3.32
C ASP A 212 -3.73 8.34 4.42
N GLN A 213 -3.83 9.26 5.39
CA GLN A 213 -2.78 9.48 6.41
C GLN A 213 -2.47 8.23 7.26
N LEU A 214 -3.41 7.28 7.34
CA LEU A 214 -3.28 6.03 8.09
C LEU A 214 -3.12 4.79 7.20
N ALA A 215 -2.64 4.93 5.96
CA ALA A 215 -2.43 3.82 5.04
C ALA A 215 -1.59 2.67 5.63
N GLY A 216 -0.58 3.00 6.44
CA GLY A 216 0.24 2.02 7.17
C GLY A 216 -0.56 1.22 8.19
N GLN A 217 -1.35 1.90 9.04
CA GLN A 217 -2.18 1.25 10.06
C GLN A 217 -3.25 0.36 9.39
N TRP A 218 -3.87 0.85 8.32
CA TRP A 218 -4.80 0.06 7.52
C TRP A 218 -4.16 -1.25 7.03
N TYR A 219 -2.91 -1.20 6.54
CA TYR A 219 -2.19 -2.41 6.12
C TYR A 219 -1.82 -3.32 7.29
N ALA A 220 -1.44 -2.74 8.44
CA ALA A 220 -1.15 -3.49 9.66
C ALA A 220 -2.38 -4.30 10.10
N ASP A 221 -3.55 -3.66 10.15
CA ASP A 221 -4.82 -4.30 10.49
C ASP A 221 -5.18 -5.42 9.51
N LEU A 222 -5.07 -5.15 8.19
CA LEU A 222 -5.35 -6.15 7.15
C LEU A 222 -4.48 -7.40 7.28
N CYS A 223 -3.25 -7.24 7.73
CA CYS A 223 -2.29 -8.32 7.90
C CYS A 223 -2.34 -8.95 9.30
N GLY A 224 -3.10 -8.41 10.25
CA GLY A 224 -3.10 -8.83 11.65
C GLY A 224 -1.76 -8.57 12.35
N LEU A 225 -1.08 -7.48 11.99
CA LEU A 225 0.12 -6.98 12.67
C LEU A 225 -0.25 -6.16 13.91
N PRO A 226 0.69 -5.95 14.84
CA PRO A 226 0.50 -5.00 15.94
C PRO A 226 0.16 -3.59 15.41
N PRO A 227 -0.61 -2.80 16.17
CA PRO A 227 -0.89 -1.41 15.81
C PRO A 227 0.41 -0.59 15.80
N ILE A 228 0.56 0.26 14.78
CA ILE A 228 1.73 1.11 14.62
C ILE A 228 1.59 2.45 15.34
N VAL A 229 0.36 2.85 15.67
CA VAL A 229 -0.01 4.07 16.39
C VAL A 229 -1.11 3.80 17.42
N PRO A 230 -1.36 4.66 18.43
CA PRO A 230 -2.39 4.44 19.45
C PRO A 230 -3.83 4.35 18.90
N ASP A 231 -4.63 3.41 19.43
CA ASP A 231 -6.02 3.17 18.99
C ASP A 231 -6.93 4.40 19.12
N ASP A 232 -6.74 5.23 20.14
CA ASP A 232 -7.48 6.48 20.31
C ASP A 232 -7.10 7.53 19.26
N HIS A 233 -5.83 7.60 18.87
CA HIS A 233 -5.39 8.45 17.76
C HIS A 233 -5.95 7.97 16.42
N VAL A 234 -5.97 6.65 16.17
CA VAL A 234 -6.62 6.06 14.98
C VAL A 234 -8.08 6.47 14.87
N ARG A 235 -8.85 6.28 15.96
CA ARG A 235 -10.27 6.64 15.98
C ARG A 235 -10.50 8.14 15.75
N SER A 236 -9.71 8.98 16.41
CA SER A 236 -9.80 10.43 16.27
C SER A 236 -9.48 10.89 14.84
N ALA A 237 -8.42 10.36 14.24
CA ALA A 237 -8.04 10.68 12.87
C ALA A 237 -9.10 10.21 11.85
N LEU A 238 -9.61 8.99 11.98
CA LEU A 238 -10.69 8.48 11.11
C LEU A 238 -11.98 9.28 11.26
N GLU A 239 -12.33 9.72 12.48
CA GLU A 239 -13.47 10.62 12.72
C GLU A 239 -13.25 12.00 12.07
N ALA A 240 -12.03 12.53 12.13
CA ALA A 240 -11.67 13.77 11.44
C ALA A 240 -11.80 13.63 9.93
N ILE A 241 -11.21 12.58 9.33
CA ILE A 241 -11.32 12.27 7.89
C ILE A 241 -12.79 12.14 7.48
N TYR A 242 -13.57 11.37 8.25
CA TYR A 242 -14.98 11.17 7.93
C TYR A 242 -15.77 12.47 7.93
N ARG A 243 -15.53 13.36 8.89
CA ARG A 243 -16.21 14.66 8.94
C ARG A 243 -15.78 15.58 7.81
N ALA A 244 -14.49 15.79 7.63
CA ALA A 244 -13.96 16.81 6.74
C ALA A 244 -13.85 16.32 5.28
N ASN A 245 -13.16 15.20 5.05
CA ASN A 245 -12.90 14.69 3.70
C ASN A 245 -14.14 14.04 3.07
N VAL A 246 -15.12 13.60 3.87
CA VAL A 246 -16.31 12.90 3.37
C VAL A 246 -17.56 13.76 3.53
N LEU A 247 -18.04 13.99 4.76
CA LEU A 247 -19.33 14.65 4.97
C LEU A 247 -19.36 16.09 4.46
N SER A 248 -18.28 16.84 4.65
CA SER A 248 -18.14 18.22 4.16
C SER A 248 -17.84 18.33 2.66
N PHE A 249 -17.48 17.23 1.98
CA PHE A 249 -17.22 17.21 0.55
C PHE A 249 -18.44 16.71 -0.23
N ALA A 250 -19.05 17.57 -1.06
CA ALA A 250 -20.24 17.23 -1.86
C ALA A 250 -21.37 16.55 -1.05
N GLY A 251 -21.54 16.92 0.23
CA GLY A 251 -22.52 16.31 1.14
C GLY A 251 -22.29 14.82 1.43
N GLY A 252 -21.05 14.33 1.28
CA GLY A 252 -20.68 12.93 1.47
C GLY A 252 -21.26 11.99 0.41
N GLN A 253 -21.50 12.49 -0.80
CA GLN A 253 -22.07 11.70 -1.91
C GLN A 253 -21.04 11.24 -2.93
N MET A 254 -19.77 11.65 -2.79
CA MET A 254 -18.75 11.43 -3.83
C MET A 254 -17.53 10.65 -3.37
N GLY A 255 -17.48 10.19 -2.13
CA GLY A 255 -16.30 9.53 -1.54
C GLY A 255 -15.52 10.47 -0.63
N ALA A 256 -14.22 10.18 -0.43
CA ALA A 256 -13.34 11.00 0.40
C ALA A 256 -12.40 11.84 -0.50
N VAL A 257 -12.48 13.16 -0.42
CA VAL A 257 -11.49 14.03 -1.09
C VAL A 257 -10.14 13.88 -0.42
N ASN A 258 -9.06 13.85 -1.18
CA ASN A 258 -7.74 13.48 -0.69
C ASN A 258 -7.20 14.43 0.37
N GLY A 259 -7.37 15.75 0.19
CA GLY A 259 -6.87 16.78 1.12
C GLY A 259 -7.95 17.78 1.53
N THR A 260 -8.03 18.04 2.84
CA THR A 260 -8.79 19.17 3.37
C THR A 260 -7.92 20.00 4.31
N ARG A 261 -8.14 21.30 4.35
CA ARG A 261 -7.45 22.23 5.25
C ARG A 261 -8.14 22.25 6.62
N PRO A 262 -7.45 22.68 7.70
CA PRO A 262 -8.06 22.74 9.04
C PRO A 262 -9.31 23.63 9.13
N ASP A 263 -9.45 24.61 8.24
CA ASP A 263 -10.63 25.47 8.13
C ASP A 263 -11.84 24.80 7.46
N GLY A 264 -11.69 23.55 7.00
CA GLY A 264 -12.72 22.75 6.34
C GLY A 264 -12.81 22.94 4.83
N SER A 265 -11.97 23.82 4.24
CA SER A 265 -11.88 23.95 2.79
C SER A 265 -11.12 22.77 2.17
N VAL A 266 -11.39 22.48 0.88
CA VAL A 266 -10.58 21.51 0.12
C VAL A 266 -9.17 22.07 -0.06
N ASP A 267 -8.17 21.23 0.14
CA ASP A 267 -6.79 21.61 -0.14
C ASP A 267 -6.57 21.75 -1.65
N ARG A 268 -6.13 22.94 -2.08
CA ARG A 268 -5.88 23.29 -3.49
C ARG A 268 -4.39 23.46 -3.79
N SER A 269 -3.51 22.89 -2.95
CA SER A 269 -2.06 22.94 -3.17
C SER A 269 -1.62 22.12 -4.39
N ALA A 270 -2.42 21.14 -4.79
CA ALA A 270 -2.18 20.26 -5.94
C ALA A 270 -3.49 19.68 -6.46
N ASP A 271 -3.57 19.39 -7.76
CA ASP A 271 -4.76 18.77 -8.38
C ASP A 271 -5.18 17.48 -7.65
N GLN A 272 -4.21 16.67 -7.22
CA GLN A 272 -4.47 15.42 -6.52
C GLN A 272 -5.03 15.61 -5.11
N ALA A 273 -4.80 16.76 -4.47
CA ALA A 273 -5.40 17.07 -3.17
C ALA A 273 -6.91 17.33 -3.31
N GLU A 274 -7.33 17.89 -4.45
CA GLU A 274 -8.74 18.22 -4.78
C GLU A 274 -9.55 17.01 -5.27
N GLU A 275 -8.90 15.89 -5.53
CA GLU A 275 -9.52 14.71 -6.09
C GLU A 275 -10.02 13.74 -5.01
N VAL A 276 -11.10 13.04 -5.32
CA VAL A 276 -11.42 11.77 -4.68
C VAL A 276 -10.71 10.66 -5.43
N TRP A 277 -9.84 9.91 -4.77
CA TRP A 277 -9.32 8.66 -5.33
C TRP A 277 -10.20 7.49 -4.92
N THR A 278 -10.75 6.79 -5.92
CA THR A 278 -11.76 5.75 -5.71
C THR A 278 -11.23 4.60 -4.85
N GLY A 279 -10.02 4.13 -5.15
CA GLY A 279 -9.38 3.06 -4.40
C GLY A 279 -8.95 3.45 -2.98
N VAL A 280 -8.54 4.71 -2.76
CA VAL A 280 -8.22 5.24 -1.42
C VAL A 280 -9.48 5.28 -0.57
N THR A 281 -10.58 5.79 -1.15
CA THR A 281 -11.87 5.86 -0.47
C THR A 281 -12.39 4.49 -0.04
N TYR A 282 -12.21 3.46 -0.87
CA TYR A 282 -12.56 2.09 -0.48
C TYR A 282 -11.67 1.53 0.63
N GLY A 283 -10.43 1.99 0.79
CA GLY A 283 -9.55 1.62 1.91
C GLY A 283 -10.04 2.16 3.26
N LEU A 284 -10.67 3.34 3.28
CA LEU A 284 -11.22 3.96 4.50
C LEU A 284 -12.52 3.31 5.02
N ALA A 285 -13.23 2.61 4.12
CA ALA A 285 -14.31 1.64 4.36
C ALA A 285 -15.34 1.92 5.48
N ALA A 286 -15.82 3.16 5.64
CA ALA A 286 -17.13 3.40 6.26
C ALA A 286 -18.25 3.25 5.21
N TRP A 287 -19.45 2.83 5.59
CA TRP A 287 -20.57 2.64 4.63
C TRP A 287 -20.77 3.84 3.69
N ARG A 288 -20.74 5.06 4.25
CA ARG A 288 -20.95 6.30 3.48
C ARG A 288 -19.79 6.60 2.52
N THR A 289 -18.54 6.22 2.84
CA THR A 289 -17.41 6.44 1.93
C THR A 289 -17.51 5.54 0.70
N ALA A 290 -17.72 4.24 0.92
CA ALA A 290 -17.91 3.26 -0.16
C ALA A 290 -19.16 3.58 -1.00
N TRP A 291 -20.27 3.97 -0.34
CA TRP A 291 -21.48 4.39 -1.03
C TRP A 291 -21.25 5.63 -1.92
N GLY A 292 -20.43 6.60 -1.51
CA GLY A 292 -20.12 7.76 -2.35
C GLY A 292 -19.43 7.38 -3.66
N VAL A 293 -18.49 6.41 -3.62
CA VAL A 293 -17.86 5.87 -4.84
C VAL A 293 -18.87 5.12 -5.70
N TYR A 294 -19.75 4.32 -5.09
CA TYR A 294 -20.85 3.64 -5.78
C TYR A 294 -21.80 4.63 -6.47
N HIS A 295 -22.22 5.67 -5.75
CA HIS A 295 -23.15 6.70 -6.23
C HIS A 295 -22.61 7.39 -7.47
N VAL A 296 -21.37 7.87 -7.43
CA VAL A 296 -20.72 8.49 -8.60
C VAL A 296 -20.52 7.49 -9.73
N THR A 297 -20.15 6.24 -9.42
CA THR A 297 -19.86 5.26 -10.48
C THR A 297 -21.11 4.79 -11.22
N TYR A 298 -22.16 4.45 -10.47
CA TYR A 298 -23.31 3.71 -10.98
C TYR A 298 -24.59 4.54 -11.11
N GLU A 299 -24.74 5.63 -10.35
CA GLU A 299 -25.99 6.40 -10.33
C GLU A 299 -25.87 7.75 -11.06
N THR A 300 -24.77 8.49 -10.87
CA THR A 300 -24.67 9.87 -11.39
C THR A 300 -23.62 10.09 -12.47
N GLY A 301 -22.47 9.40 -12.44
CA GLY A 301 -21.34 9.65 -13.34
C GLY A 301 -21.26 8.75 -14.59
N GLY A 302 -22.05 7.67 -14.67
CA GLY A 302 -22.06 6.75 -15.81
C GLY A 302 -20.69 6.08 -16.05
N LEU A 303 -20.00 5.69 -14.97
CA LEU A 303 -18.65 5.13 -14.98
C LEU A 303 -18.63 3.60 -14.81
N TRP A 304 -19.80 2.95 -14.93
CA TRP A 304 -19.92 1.49 -14.89
C TRP A 304 -18.93 0.79 -15.83
N PHE A 305 -18.26 -0.24 -15.33
CA PHE A 305 -17.22 -1.03 -16.03
C PHE A 305 -15.96 -0.26 -16.46
N ARG A 306 -15.83 1.01 -16.06
CA ARG A 306 -14.68 1.86 -16.36
C ARG A 306 -14.31 2.78 -15.21
N THR A 307 -14.55 2.34 -13.98
CA THR A 307 -14.29 3.10 -12.75
C THR A 307 -12.90 3.73 -12.79
N PRO A 308 -12.79 5.05 -12.64
CA PRO A 308 -11.53 5.78 -12.81
C PRO A 308 -10.65 5.73 -11.56
N GLU A 309 -9.41 6.23 -11.70
CA GLU A 309 -8.57 6.54 -10.53
C GLU A 309 -9.28 7.58 -9.65
N ALA A 310 -9.71 8.66 -10.28
CA ALA A 310 -10.12 9.86 -9.56
C ALA A 310 -11.27 10.63 -10.23
N TRP A 311 -11.89 11.50 -9.44
CA TRP A 311 -12.73 12.61 -9.91
C TRP A 311 -12.62 13.83 -8.99
N ASP A 312 -12.93 15.01 -9.53
CA ASP A 312 -13.07 16.25 -8.75
C ASP A 312 -14.49 16.45 -8.21
N GLU A 313 -14.72 17.57 -7.51
CA GLU A 313 -16.03 17.95 -6.96
C GLU A 313 -17.12 18.13 -8.03
N GLN A 314 -16.74 18.42 -9.29
CA GLN A 314 -17.68 18.53 -10.40
C GLN A 314 -17.95 17.16 -11.07
N GLY A 315 -17.36 16.08 -10.57
CA GLY A 315 -17.50 14.72 -11.11
C GLY A 315 -16.72 14.48 -12.41
N ARG A 316 -15.80 15.38 -12.77
CA ARG A 316 -14.91 15.18 -13.94
C ARG A 316 -13.85 14.16 -13.53
N PHE A 317 -13.71 13.09 -14.32
CA PHE A 317 -12.84 11.97 -13.96
C PHE A 317 -11.44 12.05 -14.60
N ARG A 318 -10.47 11.37 -13.97
CA ARG A 318 -9.12 11.13 -14.49
C ARG A 318 -8.82 9.63 -14.55
N ALA A 319 -8.27 9.19 -15.69
CA ALA A 319 -7.83 7.82 -15.94
C ALA A 319 -8.92 6.74 -15.68
N SER A 320 -9.86 6.58 -16.62
CA SER A 320 -10.87 5.50 -16.57
C SER A 320 -10.27 4.10 -16.67
N MET A 321 -11.05 3.08 -16.32
CA MET A 321 -10.66 1.66 -16.36
C MET A 321 -9.42 1.39 -15.48
N TYR A 322 -9.47 1.87 -14.24
CA TYR A 322 -8.31 1.91 -13.36
C TYR A 322 -8.22 0.72 -12.40
N MET A 323 -7.00 0.41 -11.96
CA MET A 323 -6.73 -0.73 -11.10
C MET A 323 -7.13 -0.50 -9.63
N ARG A 324 -6.88 0.71 -9.10
CA ARG A 324 -7.03 1.04 -7.68
C ARG A 324 -8.43 0.81 -7.10
N PRO A 325 -9.56 1.04 -7.81
CA PRO A 325 -10.89 0.70 -7.29
C PRO A 325 -11.08 -0.78 -6.91
N GLY A 326 -10.20 -1.68 -7.37
CA GLY A 326 -10.16 -3.07 -6.89
C GLY A 326 -9.93 -3.21 -5.38
N ALA A 327 -9.49 -2.15 -4.69
CA ALA A 327 -9.36 -2.09 -3.24
C ALA A 327 -10.68 -2.36 -2.49
N ILE A 328 -11.85 -2.25 -3.14
CA ILE A 328 -13.15 -2.63 -2.55
C ILE A 328 -13.15 -4.04 -1.98
N TRP A 329 -12.37 -4.98 -2.54
CA TRP A 329 -12.27 -6.35 -2.03
C TRP A 329 -11.60 -6.47 -0.66
N ALA A 330 -10.86 -5.44 -0.21
CA ALA A 330 -10.36 -5.39 1.16
C ALA A 330 -11.51 -5.33 2.19
N MET A 331 -12.67 -4.78 1.82
CA MET A 331 -13.84 -4.77 2.70
C MET A 331 -14.35 -6.20 2.95
N GLU A 332 -14.44 -7.02 1.91
CA GLU A 332 -14.81 -8.44 2.02
C GLU A 332 -13.81 -9.25 2.86
N TRP A 333 -12.51 -8.94 2.74
CA TRP A 333 -11.48 -9.55 3.56
C TRP A 333 -11.72 -9.33 5.06
N VAL A 334 -12.02 -8.08 5.45
CA VAL A 334 -12.31 -7.72 6.84
C VAL A 334 -13.61 -8.35 7.31
N LEU A 335 -14.67 -8.28 6.50
CA LEU A 335 -15.99 -8.85 6.83
C LEU A 335 -15.96 -10.39 6.98
N SER A 336 -15.05 -11.06 6.27
CA SER A 336 -14.88 -12.52 6.34
C SER A 336 -13.99 -12.98 7.51
N GLY A 337 -13.53 -12.06 8.37
CA GLY A 337 -12.72 -12.39 9.55
C GLY A 337 -11.21 -12.52 9.31
N GLY A 338 -10.70 -12.00 8.17
CA GLY A 338 -9.26 -11.81 7.93
C GLY A 338 -8.42 -13.08 7.86
N GLY A 339 -8.39 -13.74 6.69
CA GLY A 339 -7.45 -14.82 6.36
C GLY A 339 -7.52 -16.09 7.24
N PRO A 340 -6.80 -17.15 6.87
CA PRO A 340 -6.70 -18.32 7.72
C PRO A 340 -6.03 -17.97 9.06
N SER A 341 -6.67 -18.36 10.17
CA SER A 341 -6.05 -18.30 11.50
C SER A 341 -4.71 -19.05 11.48
N LEU A 342 -3.59 -18.33 11.63
CA LEU A 342 -2.26 -18.94 11.76
C LEU A 342 -2.06 -19.66 13.11
N ASN A 343 -3.09 -19.73 13.95
CA ASN A 343 -3.10 -20.59 15.13
C ASN A 343 -3.65 -21.97 14.79
N THR A 344 -2.79 -22.83 14.25
CA THR A 344 -2.86 -24.27 14.56
C THR A 344 -1.43 -24.84 14.56
N PRO A 345 -0.99 -25.52 15.64
CA PRO A 345 0.36 -26.07 15.75
C PRO A 345 0.69 -27.13 14.68
#